data_AF-A0AAN0RM38-F1
#
_entry.id   AF-A0AAN0RM38-F1
#
_cell.length_a   1.000
_cell.length_b   1.000
_cell.length_c   1.000
_cell.angle_alpha   90.00
_cell.angle_beta   90.00
_cell.angle_gamma   90.00
#
_symmetry.space_group_name_H-M   'P 1'
#
loop_
_entity.id
_entity.type
_entity.pdbx_description
1 polymer ?
#
loop_
_entity_poly.entity_id
_entity_poly.type
_entity_poly.pdbx_seq_one_letter_code
_entity_poly.pdbx_strand_id
1 'polypeptide(L)'
;MPNLTFHIDATRMPSDEALAALSRDCVELCTNVLEAALKNVHVVFLEVRHGHGHPVFVDIRYRVDTFRTPSVMARFMEALDHAIALRTGLAARIRCFGYAASNIHARN
;
A
#
# COMPACT_ATOMS: atom_id res chain seq x y z
N MET A 1 -0.75 2.88 -11.70
CA MET A 1 -2.03 2.55 -11.06
C MET A 1 -1.78 1.63 -9.87
N PRO A 2 -1.06 2.07 -8.84
CA PRO A 2 -0.97 1.32 -7.60
C PRO A 2 -2.26 1.51 -6.78
N ASN A 3 -2.87 0.40 -6.37
CA ASN A 3 -3.93 0.35 -5.39
C ASN A 3 -3.38 -0.33 -4.14
N LEU A 4 -3.45 0.35 -3.00
CA LEU A 4 -3.03 -0.15 -1.71
C LEU A 4 -4.27 -0.35 -0.85
N THR A 5 -4.58 -1.58 -0.50
CA THR A 5 -5.67 -1.92 0.42
C THR A 5 -5.08 -2.44 1.72
N PHE A 6 -5.33 -1.70 2.79
CA PHE A 6 -4.93 -2.03 4.15
C PHE A 6 -6.08 -2.72 4.86
N HIS A 7 -5.88 -3.97 5.23
CA HIS A 7 -6.75 -4.72 6.12
C HIS A 7 -6.17 -4.59 7.53
N ILE A 8 -6.87 -3.85 8.39
CA ILE A 8 -6.43 -3.54 9.74
C ILE A 8 -7.38 -4.19 10.74
N ASP A 9 -6.81 -4.89 11.72
CA ASP A 9 -7.60 -5.50 12.79
C ASP A 9 -8.47 -4.44 13.50
N ALA A 10 -9.77 -4.72 13.59
CA ALA A 10 -10.78 -3.83 14.17
C ALA A 10 -10.42 -3.30 15.57
N THR A 11 -9.79 -4.14 16.39
CA THR A 11 -9.44 -3.77 17.77
C THR A 11 -8.19 -2.90 17.86
N ARG A 12 -7.50 -2.68 16.73
CA ARG A 12 -6.23 -1.95 16.63
C ARG A 12 -6.26 -0.87 15.55
N MET A 13 -7.44 -0.47 15.09
CA MET A 13 -7.57 0.57 14.07
C MET A 13 -6.94 1.89 14.55
N PRO A 14 -6.01 2.50 13.78
CA PRO A 14 -5.44 3.80 14.10
C PRO A 14 -6.49 4.92 14.06
N SER A 15 -6.14 6.08 14.62
CA SER A 15 -6.97 7.28 14.49
C SER A 15 -7.04 7.79 13.05
N ASP A 16 -8.10 8.53 12.72
CA ASP A 16 -8.26 9.15 11.41
C ASP A 16 -7.06 10.05 11.02
N GLU A 17 -6.46 10.74 12.00
CA GLU A 17 -5.26 11.55 11.78
C GLU A 17 -4.06 10.69 11.34
N ALA A 18 -3.85 9.55 12.02
CA ALA A 18 -2.79 8.61 11.68
C ALA A 18 -3.02 7.98 10.29
N LEU A 19 -4.27 7.61 9.97
CA LEU A 19 -4.63 7.08 8.66
C LEU A 19 -4.47 8.13 7.55
N ALA A 20 -4.83 9.39 7.81
CA ALA A 20 -4.62 10.49 6.87
C ALA A 20 -3.13 10.76 6.63
N ALA A 21 -2.30 10.68 7.68
CA ALA A 21 -0.85 10.80 7.55
C ALA A 21 -0.24 9.64 6.75
N LEU A 22 -0.61 8.40 7.06
CA LEU A 22 -0.19 7.23 6.30
C LEU A 22 -0.63 7.28 4.83
N SER A 23 -1.82 7.84 4.56
CA SER A 23 -2.30 8.05 3.19
C SER A 23 -1.39 8.98 2.40
N ARG A 24 -0.93 10.08 3.01
CA ARG A 24 0.02 11.00 2.38
C ARG A 24 1.35 10.32 2.10
N ASP A 25 1.90 9.59 3.06
CA ASP A 25 3.14 8.83 2.87
C ASP A 25 2.99 7.81 1.73
N CYS A 26 1.86 7.10 1.65
CA CYS A 26 1.56 6.15 0.58
C CYS A 26 1.51 6.82 -0.79
N VAL A 27 0.89 8.00 -0.89
CA VAL A 27 0.83 8.78 -2.12
C VAL A 27 2.24 9.18 -2.55
N GLU A 28 3.05 9.74 -1.66
CA GLU A 28 4.42 10.14 -1.95
C GLU A 28 5.28 8.96 -2.39
N LEU A 29 5.19 7.81 -1.71
CA LEU A 29 5.91 6.60 -2.11
C LEU A 29 5.46 6.11 -3.49
N CYS A 30 4.15 6.14 -3.78
CA CYS A 30 3.65 5.73 -5.08
C CYS A 30 4.11 6.68 -6.20
N THR A 31 4.10 7.99 -5.98
CA THR A 31 4.49 8.96 -7.00
C THR A 31 6.00 9.03 -7.20
N ASN A 32 6.77 8.97 -6.11
CA ASN A 32 8.21 9.26 -6.15
C ASN A 32 9.06 7.99 -6.29
N VAL A 33 8.58 6.84 -5.80
CA VAL A 33 9.31 5.57 -5.88
C VAL A 33 8.79 4.69 -7.00
N LEU A 34 7.46 4.59 -7.14
CA LEU A 34 6.83 3.77 -8.19
C LEU A 34 6.49 4.56 -9.46
N GLU A 35 6.85 5.84 -9.53
CA GLU A 35 6.56 6.74 -10.66
C GLU A 35 5.09 6.65 -11.11
N ALA A 36 4.17 6.56 -10.16
CA ALA A 36 2.75 6.56 -10.45
C ALA A 36 2.26 7.99 -10.65
N ALA A 37 1.46 8.23 -11.69
CA ALA A 37 0.69 9.46 -11.76
C ALA A 37 -0.28 9.53 -10.57
N LEU A 38 -0.35 10.68 -9.88
CA LEU A 38 -1.16 10.87 -8.67
C LEU A 38 -2.61 10.40 -8.83
N LYS A 39 -3.26 10.76 -9.94
CA LYS A 39 -4.64 10.38 -10.25
C LYS A 39 -4.91 8.86 -10.30
N ASN A 40 -3.84 8.07 -10.42
CA ASN A 40 -3.89 6.61 -10.53
C ASN A 40 -3.53 5.92 -9.21
N VAL A 41 -3.27 6.66 -8.13
CA VAL A 41 -2.97 6.13 -6.80
C VAL A 41 -4.28 6.01 -6.03
N HIS A 42 -4.50 4.84 -5.43
CA HIS A 42 -5.66 4.61 -4.57
C HIS A 42 -5.22 3.97 -3.26
N VAL A 43 -5.67 4.52 -2.14
CA VAL A 43 -5.34 4.06 -0.79
C VAL A 43 -6.64 3.82 -0.04
N VAL A 44 -6.82 2.61 0.49
CA VAL A 44 -8.05 2.17 1.16
C VAL A 44 -7.71 1.51 2.48
N PHE A 45 -8.46 1.84 3.53
CA PHE A 45 -8.39 1.16 4.82
C PHE A 45 -9.69 0.40 5.07
N LEU A 46 -9.57 -0.85 5.47
CA LEU A 46 -10.67 -1.74 5.78
C LEU A 46 -10.50 -2.23 7.22
N GLU A 47 -11.55 -2.04 8.01
CA GLU A 47 -11.66 -2.68 9.31
C GLU A 47 -12.03 -4.16 9.14
N VAL A 48 -11.27 -5.05 9.76
CA VAL A 48 -11.46 -6.49 9.60
C VAL A 48 -11.28 -7.25 10.91
N ARG A 49 -11.92 -8.41 11.02
CA ARG A 49 -11.68 -9.36 12.10
C ARG A 49 -10.64 -10.38 11.65
N HIS A 50 -9.42 -10.30 12.19
CA HIS A 50 -8.37 -11.27 11.86
C HIS A 50 -8.58 -12.59 12.61
N GLY A 51 -8.30 -13.71 11.92
CA GLY A 51 -8.18 -15.03 12.57
C GLY A 51 -6.76 -15.29 13.07
N HIS A 52 -5.76 -15.06 12.22
CA HIS A 52 -4.34 -15.27 12.53
C HIS A 52 -3.44 -14.39 11.64
N GLY A 53 -2.29 -13.95 12.17
CA GLY A 53 -1.27 -13.21 11.42
C GLY A 53 -0.96 -11.83 12.03
N HIS A 54 -0.39 -10.95 11.19
CA HIS A 54 -0.09 -9.57 11.59
C HIS A 54 -1.37 -8.73 11.74
N PRO A 55 -1.36 -7.70 12.59
CA PRO A 55 -2.51 -6.81 12.78
C PRO A 55 -2.83 -5.95 11.55
N VAL A 56 -1.86 -5.79 10.63
CA VAL A 56 -2.04 -5.13 9.34
C VAL A 56 -1.66 -6.10 8.22
N PHE A 57 -2.52 -6.24 7.22
CA PHE A 57 -2.21 -6.86 5.95
C PHE A 57 -2.40 -5.84 4.82
N VAL A 58 -1.42 -5.70 3.94
CA VAL A 58 -1.48 -4.76 2.82
C VAL A 58 -1.44 -5.53 1.50
N ASP A 59 -2.53 -5.47 0.74
CA ASP A 59 -2.62 -5.94 -0.65
C ASP A 59 -2.32 -4.75 -1.58
N ILE A 60 -1.22 -4.86 -2.33
CA ILE A 60 -0.77 -3.82 -3.25
C ILE A 60 -0.86 -4.36 -4.66
N ARG A 61 -1.73 -3.78 -5.47
CA ARG A 61 -1.90 -4.14 -6.88
C ARG A 61 -1.37 -3.05 -7.76
N TYR A 62 -0.51 -3.40 -8.72
CA TYR A 62 0.11 -2.42 -9.59
C TYR A 62 0.29 -2.93 -11.02
N ARG A 63 0.42 -1.99 -11.95
CA ARG A 63 0.82 -2.30 -13.33
C ARG A 63 2.33 -2.55 -13.38
N VAL A 64 2.75 -3.66 -13.97
CA VAL A 64 4.17 -3.91 -14.25
C VAL A 64 4.67 -2.89 -15.27
N ASP A 65 5.83 -2.32 -15.00
CA ASP A 65 6.53 -1.42 -15.91
C ASP A 65 8.04 -1.66 -15.81
N THR A 66 8.78 -1.28 -16.85
CA THR A 66 10.23 -1.49 -16.98
C THR A 66 11.03 -0.84 -15.86
N PHE A 67 10.59 0.33 -15.37
CA PHE A 67 11.23 1.07 -14.28
C PHE A 67 10.85 0.54 -12.88
N ARG A 68 9.78 -0.28 -12.76
CA ARG A 68 9.39 -0.92 -11.48
C ARG A 68 10.12 -2.25 -11.29
N THR A 69 11.44 -2.17 -11.25
CA THR A 69 12.31 -3.33 -11.07
C THR A 69 12.13 -3.97 -9.69
N PRO A 70 12.60 -5.21 -9.47
CA PRO A 70 12.55 -5.85 -8.16
C PRO A 70 13.22 -5.03 -7.05
N SER A 71 14.32 -4.33 -7.34
CA SER A 71 15.00 -3.48 -6.35
C SER A 71 14.19 -2.22 -6.00
N VAL A 72 13.53 -1.61 -6.99
CA VAL A 72 12.61 -0.49 -6.75
C VAL A 72 11.42 -0.94 -5.90
N MET A 73 10.87 -2.13 -6.18
CA MET A 73 9.78 -2.70 -5.39
C MET A 73 10.23 -3.04 -3.96
N ALA A 74 11.44 -3.58 -3.76
CA ALA A 74 11.98 -3.83 -2.43
C ALA A 74 12.10 -2.53 -1.61
N ARG A 75 12.70 -1.48 -2.19
CA ARG A 75 12.80 -0.16 -1.56
C ARG A 75 11.43 0.42 -1.21
N PHE A 76 10.46 0.29 -2.11
CA PHE A 76 9.09 0.72 -1.84
C PHE A 76 8.47 -0.04 -0.67
N MET A 77 8.62 -1.37 -0.61
CA MET A 77 8.08 -2.18 0.48
C MET A 77 8.73 -1.87 1.83
N GLU A 78 10.05 -1.68 1.89
CA GLU A 78 10.76 -1.29 3.10
C GLU A 78 10.31 0.08 3.61
N ALA A 79 10.22 1.07 2.72
CA ALA A 79 9.76 2.41 3.09
C ALA A 79 8.29 2.42 3.54
N LEU A 80 7.44 1.61 2.90
CA LEU A 80 6.05 1.46 3.30
C LEU A 80 5.92 0.79 4.67
N ASP A 81 6.68 -0.27 4.93
CA ASP A 81 6.68 -0.95 6.23
C ASP A 81 7.10 0.03 7.36
N HIS A 82 8.13 0.84 7.11
CA HIS A 82 8.54 1.89 8.03
C HIS A 82 7.44 2.93 8.26
N ALA A 83 6.77 3.41 7.20
CA ALA A 83 5.67 4.37 7.33
C ALA A 83 4.51 3.79 8.15
N ILE A 84 4.16 2.51 7.93
CA ILE A 84 3.11 1.85 8.71
C ILE A 84 3.51 1.79 10.19
N ALA A 85 4.72 1.32 10.49
CA ALA A 85 5.21 1.24 11.86
C ALA A 85 5.23 2.62 12.54
N LEU A 86 5.70 3.66 11.84
CA LEU A 86 5.77 5.02 12.35
C LEU A 86 4.38 5.62 12.64
N ARG A 87 3.42 5.45 11.74
CA ARG A 87 2.10 6.08 11.85
C ARG A 87 1.15 5.32 12.76
N THR A 88 1.32 4.00 12.87
CA THR A 88 0.33 3.13 13.54
C THR A 88 0.89 2.37 14.74
N GLY A 89 2.21 2.24 14.86
CA GLY A 89 2.84 1.36 15.85
C GLY A 89 2.60 -0.13 15.59
N LEU A 90 2.08 -0.50 14.41
CA LEU A 90 1.74 -1.87 14.04
C LEU A 90 2.76 -2.44 13.05
N ALA A 91 2.99 -3.75 13.17
CA ALA A 91 3.72 -4.52 12.15
C ALA A 91 2.75 -4.95 11.04
N ALA A 92 3.21 -4.89 9.79
CA ALA A 92 2.42 -5.26 8.63
C ALA A 92 2.93 -6.51 7.92
N ARG A 93 2.01 -7.21 7.26
CA ARG A 93 2.35 -8.15 6.19
C ARG A 93 2.01 -7.52 4.85
N ILE A 94 3.03 -7.15 4.08
CA ILE A 94 2.88 -6.51 2.77
C ILE A 94 2.99 -7.56 1.67
N ARG A 95 2.09 -7.52 0.68
CA ARG A 95 2.19 -8.31 -0.54
C ARG A 95 1.89 -7.43 -1.75
N CYS A 96 2.77 -7.52 -2.75
CA CYS A 96 2.66 -6.78 -3.99
C CYS A 96 2.36 -7.74 -5.16
N PHE A 97 1.35 -7.39 -5.96
CA PHE A 97 0.91 -8.16 -7.11
C PHE A 97 0.96 -7.27 -8.37
N GLY A 98 1.90 -7.60 -9.25
CA GLY A 98 2.08 -6.93 -10.53
C GLY A 98 1.23 -7.58 -11.63
N TYR A 99 0.52 -6.76 -12.40
CA TYR A 99 -0.21 -7.20 -13.60
C TYR A 99 0.41 -6.60 -14.86
N ALA A 100 0.56 -7.42 -15.90
CA ALA A 100 0.92 -6.92 -17.24
C ALA A 100 -0.11 -5.90 -17.72
N ALA A 101 0.33 -4.91 -18.49
CA ALA A 101 -0.56 -3.85 -18.99
C ALA A 101 -1.75 -4.40 -19.79
N SER A 102 -1.55 -5.49 -20.54
CA SER A 102 -2.59 -6.21 -21.30
C SER A 102 -3.69 -6.81 -20.43
N ASN A 103 -3.43 -7.04 -19.15
CA ASN A 103 -4.35 -7.73 -18.23
C ASN A 103 -5.14 -6.74 -17.36
N ILE A 104 -4.90 -5.44 -17.52
CA ILE A 104 -5.58 -4.40 -16.74
C ILE A 104 -6.65 -3.75 -17.61
N HIS A 105 -7.91 -4.00 -17.27
CA HIS A 105 -9.07 -3.30 -17.81
C HIS A 105 -9.62 -2.39 -16.70
N ALA A 106 -9.52 -1.07 -16.88
CA ALA A 106 -9.89 -0.10 -15.85
C ALA A 106 -10.56 1.13 -16.46
N ARG A 107 -11.39 1.82 -15.67
CA ARG A 107 -12.04 3.09 -16.01
C ARG A 107 -12.02 3.99 -14.79
N ASN A 108 -11.72 5.27 -15.04
CA ASN A 108 -11.44 6.34 -14.07
C ASN A 108 -10.09 6.17 -13.38
#